data_AF-A0A967XI92-F1
#
_entry.id   AF-A0A967XI92-F1
#
_cell.length_a   1.000
_cell.length_b   1.000
_cell.length_c   1.000
_cell.angle_alpha   90.00
_cell.angle_beta   90.00
_cell.angle_gamma   90.00
#
_symmetry.space_group_name_H-M   'P 1'
#
loop_
_entity.id
_entity.type
_entity.pdbx_description
1 polymer ?
#
loop_
_entity_poly.entity_id
_entity_poly.type
_entity_poly.pdbx_seq_one_letter_code
_entity_poly.pdbx_strand_id
1 'polypeptide(L)'
;APVVVLATGGIGHLYAKTTNPPEVTGDGIALASRAGADLADLEFVQFHPTALDAGRDPMPLLTEALRGEGAVLIDDDGERFMPGIHPDAELAPRDVVARATWRLLHDG
;
A
#
# COMPACT_ATOMS: atom_id res chain seq x y z
N ALA A 1 12.16 -21.61 -24.81
CA ALA A 1 13.00 -22.27 -23.78
C ALA A 1 12.24 -23.48 -23.25
N PRO A 2 12.91 -24.56 -22.79
CA PRO A 2 12.23 -25.76 -22.27
C PRO A 2 11.54 -25.54 -20.92
N VAL A 3 11.93 -24.49 -20.18
CA VAL A 3 11.35 -24.07 -18.89
C VAL A 3 11.27 -22.55 -18.86
N VAL A 4 10.24 -22.00 -18.22
CA VAL A 4 10.02 -20.55 -18.05
C VAL A 4 9.75 -20.26 -16.57
N VAL A 5 10.34 -19.19 -16.04
CA VAL A 5 10.09 -18.68 -14.69
C VAL A 5 9.51 -17.27 -14.80
N LEU A 6 8.38 -17.02 -14.15
CA LEU A 6 7.80 -15.68 -14.04
C LEU A 6 8.29 -15.03 -12.75
N ALA A 7 9.06 -13.95 -12.86
CA ALA A 7 9.59 -13.15 -11.75
C ALA A 7 9.25 -11.67 -11.97
N THR A 8 7.98 -11.40 -12.30
CA THR A 8 7.52 -10.13 -12.89
C THR A 8 7.05 -9.08 -11.87
N GLY A 9 7.17 -9.35 -10.58
CA GLY A 9 6.63 -8.47 -9.53
C GLY A 9 5.10 -8.58 -9.37
N GLY A 10 4.49 -7.52 -8.82
CA GLY A 10 3.07 -7.45 -8.46
C GLY A 10 2.19 -6.63 -9.41
N ILE A 11 1.12 -6.04 -8.84
CA ILE A 11 0.03 -5.34 -9.57
C ILE A 11 -0.12 -3.86 -9.16
N GLY A 12 0.94 -3.26 -8.62
CA GLY A 12 0.90 -1.94 -8.00
C GLY A 12 0.36 -0.82 -8.89
N HIS A 13 0.59 -0.88 -10.20
CA HIS A 13 0.11 0.13 -11.17
C HIS A 13 -1.32 -0.08 -11.68
N LEU A 14 -2.06 -1.06 -11.14
CA LEU A 14 -3.51 -1.08 -11.31
C LEU A 14 -4.22 0.00 -10.47
N TYR A 15 -3.52 0.59 -9.49
CA TYR A 15 -4.04 1.62 -8.60
C TYR A 15 -3.47 2.99 -8.95
N ALA A 16 -4.34 4.01 -9.03
CA ALA A 16 -3.97 5.37 -9.41
C ALA A 16 -2.96 6.04 -8.47
N LYS A 17 -2.88 5.58 -7.21
CA LYS A 17 -1.92 6.03 -6.21
C LYS A 17 -1.10 4.83 -5.78
N THR A 18 0.18 4.82 -6.11
CA THR A 18 1.06 3.67 -5.88
C THR A 18 2.48 4.08 -5.55
N THR A 19 3.17 3.24 -4.78
CA THR A 19 4.60 3.39 -4.46
C THR A 19 5.47 2.54 -5.38
N ASN A 20 4.86 1.81 -6.31
CA ASN A 20 5.54 0.83 -7.15
C ASN A 20 6.10 1.48 -8.42
N PRO A 21 7.26 1.03 -8.92
CA PRO A 21 7.78 1.44 -10.23
C PRO A 21 6.77 1.16 -11.37
N PRO A 22 6.77 1.96 -12.45
CA PRO A 22 5.81 1.86 -13.58
C PRO A 22 5.72 0.47 -14.22
N GLU A 23 6.74 -0.37 -14.07
CA GLU A 23 6.81 -1.72 -14.61
C GLU A 23 5.97 -2.75 -13.82
N VAL A 24 5.47 -2.41 -12.63
CA VAL A 24 4.72 -3.31 -11.76
C VAL A 24 3.23 -3.34 -12.17
N THR A 25 2.96 -3.84 -13.37
CA THR A 25 1.65 -3.79 -14.06
C THR A 25 0.84 -5.09 -13.97
N GLY A 26 1.42 -6.17 -13.45
CA GLY A 26 0.73 -7.47 -13.33
C GLY A 26 0.86 -8.39 -14.54
N ASP A 27 1.77 -8.10 -15.48
CA ASP A 27 1.89 -8.81 -16.75
C ASP A 27 2.10 -10.32 -16.59
N GLY A 28 2.94 -10.75 -15.63
CA GLY A 28 3.17 -12.17 -15.40
C GLY A 28 1.97 -12.89 -14.79
N ILE A 29 1.20 -12.23 -13.93
CA ILE A 29 -0.05 -12.78 -13.38
C ILE A 29 -1.07 -12.96 -14.51
N ALA A 30 -1.21 -11.96 -15.38
CA ALA A 30 -2.07 -12.05 -16.56
C ALA A 30 -1.64 -13.16 -17.53
N LEU A 31 -0.33 -13.32 -17.76
CA LEU A 31 0.23 -14.39 -18.58
C LEU A 31 -0.07 -15.77 -17.98
N ALA A 32 0.15 -15.94 -16.67
CA ALA A 32 -0.12 -17.19 -15.96
C ALA A 32 -1.61 -17.58 -16.06
N SER A 33 -2.51 -16.62 -15.82
CA SER A 33 -3.96 -16.83 -15.99
C SER A 33 -4.32 -17.28 -17.40
N ARG A 34 -3.78 -16.62 -18.43
CA ARG A 34 -4.01 -16.99 -19.84
C ARG A 34 -3.45 -18.36 -20.20
N ALA A 35 -2.41 -18.81 -19.49
CA ALA A 35 -1.85 -20.15 -19.62
C ALA A 35 -2.63 -21.22 -18.84
N GLY A 36 -3.71 -20.85 -18.15
CA GLY A 36 -4.57 -21.76 -17.39
C GLY A 36 -4.10 -22.04 -15.96
N ALA A 37 -3.21 -21.21 -15.40
CA ALA A 37 -2.86 -21.31 -13.98
C ALA A 37 -3.99 -20.75 -13.10
N ASP A 38 -4.25 -21.43 -11.98
CA ASP A 38 -5.11 -20.89 -10.93
C ASP A 38 -4.42 -19.73 -10.22
N LEU A 39 -5.18 -18.67 -9.99
CA LEU A 39 -4.76 -17.51 -9.20
C LEU A 39 -5.55 -17.49 -7.89
N ALA A 40 -4.94 -16.99 -6.82
CA ALA A 40 -5.57 -16.87 -5.52
C ALA A 40 -5.27 -15.49 -4.92
N ASP A 41 -6.14 -15.05 -4.01
CA ASP A 41 -5.90 -13.93 -3.09
C ASP A 41 -5.61 -12.59 -3.78
N LEU A 42 -6.07 -12.40 -5.02
CA LEU A 42 -5.84 -11.18 -5.81
C LEU A 42 -6.54 -9.94 -5.20
N GLU A 43 -7.58 -10.17 -4.40
CA GLU A 43 -8.30 -9.14 -3.64
C GLU A 43 -7.49 -8.60 -2.46
N PHE A 44 -6.48 -9.33 -1.97
CA PHE A 44 -5.70 -8.93 -0.80
C PHE A 44 -4.55 -8.00 -1.18
N VAL A 45 -4.88 -6.75 -1.48
CA VAL A 45 -3.91 -5.70 -1.79
C VAL A 45 -3.55 -4.89 -0.55
N GLN A 46 -2.25 -4.85 -0.21
CA GLN A 46 -1.74 -4.01 0.87
C GLN A 46 -1.50 -2.58 0.39
N PHE A 47 -2.05 -1.61 1.12
CA PHE A 47 -1.74 -0.19 0.96
C PHE A 47 -0.75 0.24 2.04
N HIS A 48 0.25 1.04 1.67
CA HIS A 48 1.16 1.62 2.65
C HIS A 48 0.54 2.89 3.25
N PRO A 49 0.41 3.00 4.59
CA PRO A 49 -0.32 4.11 5.22
C PRO A 49 0.34 5.49 5.03
N THR A 50 1.65 5.51 4.79
CA THR A 50 2.47 6.73 4.76
C THR A 50 3.18 6.92 3.41
N ALA A 51 2.48 6.66 2.30
CA ALA A 51 2.94 7.12 0.99
C ALA A 51 2.84 8.66 0.92
N LEU A 52 3.91 9.32 0.48
CA LEU A 52 4.01 10.77 0.48
C LEU A 52 3.29 11.37 -0.74
N ASP A 53 2.21 12.12 -0.50
CA ASP A 53 1.51 12.87 -1.55
C ASP A 53 2.24 14.18 -1.87
N ALA A 54 3.33 14.07 -2.63
CA ALA A 54 4.16 15.20 -3.07
C ALA A 54 4.03 15.49 -4.57
N GLY A 55 2.90 15.11 -5.19
CA GLY A 55 2.68 15.28 -6.64
C GLY A 55 3.62 14.45 -7.52
N ARG A 56 4.20 13.37 -6.97
CA ARG A 56 5.10 12.45 -7.66
C ARG A 56 4.40 11.12 -7.94
N ASP A 57 4.73 10.54 -9.08
CA ASP A 57 4.27 9.21 -9.51
C ASP A 57 5.49 8.37 -9.95
N PRO A 58 5.82 7.26 -9.26
CA PRO A 58 5.15 6.76 -8.07
C PRO A 58 5.36 7.65 -6.83
N MET A 59 4.44 7.50 -5.88
CA MET A 59 4.50 8.19 -4.59
C MET A 59 5.73 7.71 -3.79
N PRO A 60 6.60 8.63 -3.32
CA PRO A 60 7.69 8.28 -2.44
C PRO A 60 7.18 7.66 -1.14
N LEU A 61 7.92 6.69 -0.60
CA LEU A 61 7.55 6.02 0.65
C LEU A 61 8.18 6.73 1.85
N LEU A 62 7.37 7.13 2.84
CA LEU A 62 7.87 7.37 4.18
C LEU A 62 7.90 6.03 4.93
N THR A 63 9.10 5.61 5.34
CA THR A 63 9.31 4.31 5.98
C THR A 63 8.52 4.16 7.27
N GLU A 64 8.04 2.95 7.52
CA GLU A 64 7.42 2.55 8.80
C GLU A 64 8.35 2.76 10.00
N ALA A 65 9.68 2.76 9.77
CA ALA A 65 10.63 3.06 10.83
C ALA A 65 10.39 4.44 11.46
N LEU A 66 9.84 5.41 10.73
CA LEU A 66 9.49 6.71 11.33
C LEU A 66 8.46 6.57 12.44
N ARG A 67 7.40 5.77 12.22
CA ARG A 67 6.40 5.46 13.25
C ARG A 67 7.02 4.67 14.40
N GLY A 68 7.90 3.72 14.07
CA GLY A 68 8.70 2.96 15.04
C GLY A 68 9.56 3.84 15.96
N GLU A 69 10.09 4.94 15.43
CA GLU A 69 10.91 5.93 16.15
C GLU A 69 10.07 7.07 16.77
N GLY A 70 8.74 6.91 16.84
CA GLY A 70 7.85 7.83 17.56
C GLY A 70 7.24 8.95 16.74
N ALA A 71 7.31 8.91 15.40
CA ALA A 71 6.51 9.80 14.57
C ALA A 71 5.02 9.56 14.81
N VAL A 72 4.26 10.64 14.94
CA VAL A 72 2.81 10.61 15.16
C VAL A 72 2.06 10.92 13.87
N LEU A 73 0.84 10.38 13.75
CA LEU A 73 -0.07 10.73 12.68
C LEU A 73 -1.08 11.75 13.20
N ILE A 74 -1.19 12.87 12.48
CA ILE A 74 -2.09 13.99 12.79
C ILE A 74 -3.06 14.21 11.64
N ASP A 75 -4.25 14.72 11.95
CA ASP A 75 -5.23 15.18 10.96
C ASP A 75 -5.02 16.66 10.58
N ASP A 76 -5.92 17.20 9.77
CA ASP A 76 -5.86 18.57 9.26
C ASP A 76 -6.12 19.63 10.35
N ASP A 77 -6.74 19.25 11.47
CA ASP A 77 -6.92 20.10 12.65
C ASP A 77 -5.69 20.05 13.60
N GLY A 78 -4.71 19.19 13.29
CA GLY A 78 -3.50 18.98 14.08
C GLY A 78 -3.68 17.98 15.22
N GLU A 79 -4.78 17.24 15.25
CA GLU A 79 -5.10 16.28 16.29
C GLU A 79 -4.52 14.90 15.99
N ARG A 80 -3.98 14.25 17.02
CA ARG A 80 -3.42 12.90 16.90
C ARG A 80 -4.54 11.87 16.98
N PHE A 81 -4.87 11.25 15.84
CA PHE A 81 -6.09 10.43 15.74
C PHE A 81 -5.90 8.94 16.08
N MET A 82 -4.71 8.37 15.89
CA MET A 82 -4.49 6.92 16.03
C MET A 82 -4.80 6.33 17.43
N PRO A 83 -4.52 7.02 18.56
CA PRO A 83 -4.88 6.51 19.89
C PRO A 83 -6.38 6.27 20.08
N GLY A 84 -7.25 7.00 19.35
CA GLY A 84 -8.70 6.80 19.37
C GLY A 84 -9.17 5.59 18.55
N ILE A 85 -8.28 4.98 17.76
CA ILE A 85 -8.61 3.91 16.79
C ILE A 85 -8.06 2.55 17.23
N HIS A 86 -6.83 2.52 17.74
CA HIS A 86 -6.16 1.27 18.13
C HIS A 86 -5.25 1.49 19.35
N PRO A 87 -5.19 0.56 20.32
CA PRO A 87 -4.35 0.70 21.52
C PRO A 87 -2.85 0.90 21.21
N ASP A 88 -2.34 0.28 20.15
CA ASP A 88 -0.94 0.44 19.71
C ASP A 88 -0.70 1.74 18.90
N ALA A 89 -1.73 2.56 18.69
CA ALA A 89 -1.68 3.81 17.93
C ALA A 89 -0.91 3.66 16.59
N GLU A 90 0.12 4.46 16.33
CA GLU A 90 0.92 4.43 15.09
C GLU A 90 1.70 3.12 14.88
N LEU A 91 1.81 2.26 15.90
CA LEU A 91 2.40 0.93 15.81
C LEU A 91 1.38 -0.17 15.52
N ALA A 92 0.10 0.18 15.34
CA ALA A 92 -0.94 -0.75 14.92
C ALA A 92 -0.60 -1.43 13.57
N PRO A 93 -1.21 -2.59 13.27
CA PRO A 93 -1.04 -3.26 11.98
C PRO A 93 -1.28 -2.31 10.80
N ARG A 94 -0.47 -2.45 9.74
CA ARG A 94 -0.48 -1.52 8.60
C ARG A 94 -1.86 -1.30 7.99
N ASP A 95 -2.67 -2.34 7.91
CA ASP A 95 -4.01 -2.28 7.33
C ASP A 95 -4.98 -1.47 8.22
N VAL A 96 -4.80 -1.50 9.54
CA VAL A 96 -5.53 -0.65 10.48
C VAL A 96 -5.16 0.82 10.27
N VAL A 97 -3.87 1.13 10.23
CA VAL A 97 -3.37 2.49 10.01
C VAL A 97 -3.82 3.02 8.64
N ALA A 98 -3.68 2.21 7.58
CA ALA A 98 -4.06 2.62 6.22
C ALA A 98 -5.56 2.90 6.10
N ARG A 99 -6.43 2.07 6.70
CA ARG A 99 -7.88 2.32 6.73
C ARG A 99 -8.24 3.56 7.54
N ALA A 100 -7.55 3.82 8.65
CA ALA A 100 -7.76 5.01 9.46
C ALA A 100 -7.43 6.29 8.68
N THR A 101 -6.25 6.34 8.04
CA THR A 101 -5.84 7.46 7.18
C THR A 101 -6.81 7.66 6.02
N TRP A 102 -7.22 6.58 5.34
CA TRP A 102 -8.16 6.67 4.23
C TRP A 102 -9.51 7.29 4.64
N ARG A 103 -10.07 6.85 5.78
CA ARG A 103 -11.33 7.39 6.31
C ARG A 103 -11.22 8.87 6.62
N LEU A 104 -10.15 9.30 7.28
CA LEU A 104 -9.96 10.73 7.57
C LEU A 104 -9.92 11.60 6.30
N LEU A 105 -9.28 11.11 5.24
CA LEU A 105 -9.21 11.83 3.97
C LEU A 105 -10.53 11.87 3.17
N HIS A 106 -11.52 11.03 3.51
CA HIS A 106 -12.78 10.91 2.76
C HIS A 106 -14.02 11.32 3.54
N ASP A 107 -13.98 11.16 4.86
CA ASP A 107 -15.09 11.45 5.78
C ASP A 107 -14.93 12.82 6.47
N GLY A 108 -13.75 13.46 6.33
CA GLY A 108 -13.41 14.79 6.84
C GLY A 108 -13.73 15.92 5.87
#